data_AF-A0A6J5W4B0-F1
#
_entry.id   AF-A0A6J5W4B0-F1
#
_cell.length_a   1.000
_cell.length_b   1.000
_cell.length_c   1.000
_cell.angle_alpha   90.00
_cell.angle_beta   90.00
_cell.angle_gamma   90.00
#
_symmetry.space_group_name_H-M   'P 1'
#
loop_
_entity.id
_entity.type
_entity.pdbx_description
1 polymer ?
#
loop_
_entity_poly.entity_id
_entity_poly.type
_entity_poly.pdbx_seq_one_letter_code
_entity_poly.pdbx_strand_id
1 'polypeptide(L)'
;MALEFWLGPQHGDQKINAEVVERCGLGVWAKTWPWGGGENDKVVVNVEEIGDKIKELMPSEALRVQAARIEQEAKKTAGVGGCHEKMLKRLIDEWRKN
;
A
#
# COMPACT_ATOMS: atom_id res chain seq x y z
N MET A 1 5.61 12.94 8.11
CA MET A 1 4.71 12.64 6.98
C MET A 1 4.00 11.36 7.36
N ALA A 2 2.74 11.42 7.74
CA ALA A 2 1.99 10.22 8.13
C ALA A 2 1.68 9.42 6.87
N LEU A 3 2.14 8.17 6.81
CA LEU A 3 1.85 7.23 5.74
C LEU A 3 0.43 6.68 5.97
N GLU A 4 -0.58 7.46 5.61
CA GLU A 4 -1.99 7.05 5.60
C GLU A 4 -2.49 7.21 4.16
N PHE A 5 -2.77 6.10 3.47
CA PHE A 5 -3.11 6.15 2.05
C PHE A 5 -4.62 6.03 1.84
N TRP A 6 -5.19 7.06 1.20
CA TRP A 6 -6.41 6.90 0.42
C TRP A 6 -6.05 6.32 -0.95
N LEU A 7 -6.59 5.15 -1.32
CA LEU A 7 -6.22 4.46 -2.55
C LEU A 7 -7.35 4.57 -3.59
N GLY A 8 -7.02 5.19 -4.72
CA GLY A 8 -7.86 5.19 -5.93
C GLY A 8 -7.24 4.31 -7.01
N PRO A 9 -7.40 2.99 -6.99
CA PRO A 9 -6.79 2.10 -7.98
C PRO A 9 -7.41 2.33 -9.38
N GLN A 10 -6.56 2.61 -10.36
CA GLN A 10 -6.93 3.01 -11.72
C GLN A 10 -6.84 1.86 -12.72
N HIS A 11 -5.81 1.01 -12.66
CA HIS A 11 -5.59 -0.06 -13.63
C HIS A 11 -4.68 -1.18 -13.10
N GLY A 12 -4.52 -2.24 -13.90
CA GLY A 12 -3.54 -3.31 -13.65
C GLY A 12 -3.79 -4.06 -12.34
N ASP A 13 -2.74 -4.16 -11.53
CA ASP A 13 -2.75 -4.86 -10.23
C ASP A 13 -3.17 -3.98 -9.05
N GLN A 14 -3.52 -2.71 -9.30
CA GLN A 14 -3.69 -1.72 -8.23
C GLN A 14 -4.81 -2.05 -7.25
N LYS A 15 -5.90 -2.73 -7.67
CA LYS A 15 -6.95 -3.20 -6.74
C LYS A 15 -6.45 -4.32 -5.81
N ILE A 16 -5.54 -5.18 -6.29
CA ILE A 16 -4.91 -6.22 -5.46
C ILE A 16 -3.99 -5.55 -4.44
N ASN A 17 -3.17 -4.59 -4.89
CA ASN A 17 -2.29 -3.83 -4.00
C ASN A 17 -3.10 -3.02 -2.96
N ALA A 18 -4.26 -2.46 -3.36
CA ALA A 18 -5.15 -1.75 -2.45
C ALA A 18 -5.74 -2.66 -1.36
N GLU A 19 -6.13 -3.89 -1.71
CA GLU A 19 -6.56 -4.90 -0.75
C GLU A 19 -5.45 -5.29 0.22
N VAL A 20 -4.20 -5.41 -0.24
CA VAL A 20 -3.04 -5.69 0.63
C VAL A 20 -2.83 -4.55 1.63
N VAL A 21 -2.84 -3.30 1.16
CA VAL A 21 -2.67 -2.10 2.01
C VAL A 21 -3.77 -2.00 3.07
N GLU A 22 -5.02 -2.27 2.69
CA GLU A 22 -6.15 -2.30 3.63
C GLU A 22 -5.98 -3.40 4.69
N ARG A 23 -5.65 -4.63 4.28
CA ARG A 23 -5.44 -5.77 5.19
C ARG A 23 -4.26 -5.58 6.14
N CYS A 24 -3.23 -4.86 5.70
CA CYS A 24 -2.10 -4.49 6.54
C CYS A 24 -2.41 -3.34 7.50
N GLY A 25 -3.60 -2.73 7.41
CA GLY A 25 -4.00 -1.60 8.25
C GLY A 25 -3.26 -0.31 7.92
N LEU A 26 -2.81 -0.14 6.67
CA LEU A 26 -2.06 1.03 6.21
C LEU A 26 -2.90 2.09 5.48
N GLY A 27 -4.13 1.75 5.13
CA GLY A 27 -5.00 2.64 4.37
C GLY A 27 -6.36 2.01 4.14
N VAL A 28 -7.22 2.73 3.44
CA VAL A 28 -8.54 2.25 3.02
C VAL A 28 -8.80 2.62 1.57
N TRP A 29 -9.75 1.93 0.95
CA TRP A 29 -10.14 2.16 -0.43
C TRP A 29 -11.61 1.81 -0.65
N ALA A 30 -12.28 2.54 -1.54
CA ALA A 30 -13.66 2.23 -1.88
C ALA A 30 -13.72 1.06 -2.88
N LYS A 31 -13.95 -0.15 -2.36
CA LYS A 31 -14.06 -1.38 -3.17
C LYS A 31 -15.14 -1.31 -4.25
N THR A 32 -16.17 -0.50 -4.01
CA THR A 32 -17.29 -0.27 -4.91
C THR A 32 -16.97 0.70 -6.05
N TRP A 33 -15.85 1.43 -5.97
CA TRP A 33 -15.47 2.35 -7.04
C TRP A 33 -14.94 1.60 -8.27
N PRO A 34 -15.33 2.04 -9.47
CA PRO A 34 -14.89 1.41 -10.72
C PRO A 34 -13.40 1.65 -10.97
N TRP A 35 -12.87 0.98 -11.97
CA TRP A 35 -11.52 1.27 -12.46
C TRP A 35 -11.46 2.67 -13.07
N GLY A 36 -10.27 3.26 -13.10
CA GLY A 36 -10.03 4.55 -13.72
C GLY A 36 -10.08 4.47 -15.23
N GLY A 37 -10.97 5.23 -15.88
CA GLY A 37 -10.90 5.51 -17.31
C GLY A 37 -11.14 4.32 -18.26
N GLY A 38 -11.86 3.28 -17.83
CA GLY A 38 -12.27 2.20 -18.73
C GLY A 38 -13.22 2.69 -19.84
N GLU A 39 -13.10 2.16 -21.06
CA GLU A 39 -13.84 2.59 -22.26
C GLU A 39 -15.38 2.56 -22.12
N ASN A 40 -15.91 1.87 -21.11
CA ASN A 40 -17.34 1.78 -20.79
C ASN A 40 -17.74 2.48 -19.47
N ASP A 41 -16.79 2.96 -18.67
CA ASP A 41 -17.03 3.50 -17.32
C ASP A 41 -16.77 5.01 -17.29
N LYS A 42 -17.80 5.78 -17.67
CA LYS A 42 -17.87 7.24 -17.45
C LYS A 42 -18.23 7.60 -16.01
N VAL A 43 -17.94 6.73 -15.05
CA VAL A 43 -18.31 6.94 -13.66
C VAL A 43 -17.30 7.89 -13.04
N VAL A 44 -17.73 9.14 -12.89
CA VAL A 44 -16.98 10.16 -12.17
C VAL A 44 -17.36 10.04 -10.70
N VAL A 45 -16.35 9.77 -9.87
CA VAL A 45 -16.51 9.81 -8.43
C VAL A 45 -16.68 11.26 -7.98
N ASN A 46 -17.67 11.53 -7.13
CA ASN A 46 -17.92 12.86 -6.60
C ASN A 46 -16.79 13.28 -5.63
N VAL A 47 -16.35 14.54 -5.73
CA VAL A 47 -15.36 15.15 -4.84
C VAL A 47 -15.79 15.12 -3.37
N GLU A 48 -17.09 15.20 -3.10
CA GLU A 48 -17.63 15.10 -1.75
C GLU A 48 -17.36 13.71 -1.13
N GLU A 49 -17.58 12.64 -1.90
CA GLU A 49 -17.31 11.26 -1.46
C GLU A 49 -15.81 11.04 -1.20
N ILE A 50 -14.94 11.62 -2.03
CA ILE A 50 -13.49 11.62 -1.81
C ILE A 50 -13.16 12.36 -0.50
N GLY A 51 -13.75 13.53 -0.29
CA GLY A 51 -13.52 14.35 0.90
C GLY A 51 -13.94 13.64 2.18
N ASP A 52 -15.08 12.96 2.17
CA ASP A 52 -15.57 12.19 3.33
C ASP A 52 -14.64 11.02 3.67
N LYS A 53 -14.11 10.34 2.65
CA LYS A 53 -13.15 9.25 2.86
C LYS A 53 -11.82 9.74 3.42
N ILE A 54 -11.33 10.88 2.96
CA ILE A 54 -10.13 11.52 3.53
C ILE A 54 -10.37 11.91 5.00
N LYS A 55 -11.53 12.49 5.32
CA LYS A 55 -11.89 12.86 6.70
C LYS A 55 -12.04 11.65 7.62
N GLU A 56 -12.49 10.51 7.12
CA GLU A 56 -12.55 9.25 7.86
C GLU A 56 -11.15 8.72 8.18
N LEU A 57 -10.24 8.81 7.20
CA LEU A 57 -8.87 8.31 7.30
C LEU A 57 -7.99 9.13 8.24
N MET A 58 -7.91 10.45 8.02
CA MET A 58 -6.94 11.33 8.66
C MET A 58 -6.90 11.29 10.20
N PRO A 59 -8.01 11.15 10.94
CA PRO A 59 -7.98 11.09 12.40
C PRO A 59 -7.72 9.68 12.95
N SER A 60 -7.56 8.67 12.09
CA SER A 60 -7.43 7.28 12.53
C SER A 60 -6.09 7.00 13.20
N GLU A 61 -6.09 6.97 14.53
CA GLU A 61 -4.91 6.58 15.32
C GLU A 61 -4.48 5.14 15.05
N ALA A 62 -5.44 4.23 14.80
CA ALA A 62 -5.14 2.85 14.48
C ALA A 62 -4.27 2.71 13.21
N LEU A 63 -4.60 3.47 12.16
CA LEU A 63 -3.80 3.50 10.92
C LEU A 63 -2.40 4.08 11.19
N ARG A 64 -2.29 5.14 12.00
CA ARG A 64 -1.00 5.74 12.38
C ARG A 64 -0.10 4.76 13.10
N VAL A 65 -0.65 4.03 14.07
CA VAL A 65 0.09 3.03 14.85
C VAL A 65 0.59 1.90 13.94
N GLN A 66 -0.27 1.39 13.04
CA GLN A 66 0.15 0.35 12.09
C GLN A 66 1.17 0.86 11.07
N ALA A 67 1.01 2.08 10.57
CA ALA A 67 1.97 2.72 9.67
C ALA A 67 3.36 2.84 10.32
N ALA A 68 3.43 3.32 11.56
CA ALA A 68 4.68 3.41 12.30
C ALA A 68 5.32 2.03 12.53
N ARG A 69 4.52 1.01 12.85
CA ARG A 69 5.00 -0.37 13.00
C ARG A 69 5.58 -0.90 11.69
N ILE A 70 4.87 -0.73 10.58
CA ILE A 70 5.31 -1.24 9.29
C ILE A 70 6.56 -0.49 8.80
N GLU A 71 6.66 0.81 9.05
CA GLU A 71 7.88 1.57 8.80
C GLU A 71 9.08 0.98 9.57
N GLN A 72 8.90 0.66 10.85
CA GLN A 72 9.95 0.03 11.67
C GLN A 72 10.35 -1.35 11.13
N GLU A 73 9.38 -2.20 10.78
CA GLU A 73 9.66 -3.52 10.22
C GLU A 73 10.34 -3.44 8.84
N ALA A 74 9.93 -2.50 7.99
CA ALA A 74 10.59 -2.24 6.71
C ALA A 74 12.06 -1.83 6.91
N LYS A 75 12.34 -0.94 7.87
CA LYS A 75 13.71 -0.53 8.23
C LYS A 75 14.55 -1.69 8.74
N LYS A 76 14.00 -2.55 9.61
CA LYS A 76 14.70 -3.77 10.08
C LYS A 76 15.04 -4.72 8.94
N THR A 77 14.09 -4.90 8.02
CA THR A 77 14.20 -5.80 6.87
C THR A 77 15.23 -5.32 5.86
N ALA A 78 15.35 -4.00 5.67
CA ALA A 78 16.33 -3.36 4.79
C ALA A 78 17.71 -3.13 5.44
N GLY A 79 17.80 -3.17 6.77
CA GLY A 79 19.05 -2.95 7.51
C GLY A 79 20.04 -4.12 7.38
N VAL A 80 21.27 -3.89 7.88
CA VAL A 80 22.32 -4.92 7.92
C VAL A 80 21.88 -6.11 8.76
N GLY A 81 22.05 -7.32 8.23
CA GLY A 81 21.55 -8.56 8.80
C GLY A 81 20.05 -8.80 8.55
N GLY A 82 19.37 -7.89 7.85
CA GLY A 82 17.98 -8.01 7.42
C GLY A 82 17.78 -9.10 6.35
N CYS A 83 16.54 -9.49 6.13
CA CYS A 83 16.26 -10.61 5.22
C CYS A 83 16.58 -10.29 3.75
N HIS A 84 16.47 -9.02 3.33
CA HIS A 84 16.86 -8.61 1.98
C HIS A 84 18.35 -8.86 1.71
N GLU A 85 19.22 -8.42 2.63
CA GLU A 85 20.66 -8.63 2.49
C GLU A 85 21.02 -10.12 2.51
N LYS A 86 20.41 -10.89 3.42
CA LYS A 86 20.64 -12.33 3.52
C LYS A 86 20.24 -13.07 2.24
N MET A 87 19.07 -12.75 1.70
CA MET A 87 18.59 -13.35 0.45
C MET A 87 19.50 -12.97 -0.72
N LEU A 88 19.87 -11.69 -0.84
CA LEU A 88 20.73 -11.22 -1.91
C LEU A 88 22.13 -11.87 -1.87
N LYS A 89 22.75 -11.95 -0.68
CA LYS A 89 24.04 -12.65 -0.51
C LYS A 89 23.92 -14.12 -0.91
N ARG A 90 22.86 -14.81 -0.48
CA ARG A 90 22.60 -16.19 -0.85
C ARG A 90 22.50 -16.36 -2.38
N LEU A 91 21.73 -15.50 -3.06
CA LEU A 91 21.59 -15.56 -4.51
C LEU A 91 22.92 -15.32 -5.23
N ILE A 92 23.72 -14.36 -4.78
CA ILE A 92 25.05 -14.09 -5.33
C ILE A 92 25.97 -15.31 -5.18
N ASP A 93 25.96 -15.95 -4.00
CA ASP A 93 26.77 -17.15 -3.75
C ASP A 93 26.31 -18.36 -4.56
N GLU A 94 25.01 -18.50 -4.79
CA GLU A 94 24.44 -19.53 -5.69
C GLU A 94 24.88 -19.29 -7.14
N TRP A 95 24.82 -18.05 -7.62
CA TRP A 95 25.23 -17.71 -8.99
C TRP A 95 26.73 -17.80 -9.23
N ARG A 96 27.57 -17.61 -8.20
CA ARG A 96 29.03 -17.79 -8.30
C ARG A 96 29.47 -19.25 -8.42
N LYS A 97 28.61 -20.19 -8.07
CA LYS A 97 28.89 -21.64 -8.11
C LYS A 97 28.49 -22.29 -9.44
N ASN A 98 27.74 -21.57 -10.28
CA ASN A 98 27.38 -21.95 -11.65
C ASN A 98 28.34 -21.30 -12.63
#